data_AF-A0A1S5Y298-F1
#
_entry.id   AF-A0A1S5Y298-F1
#
_cell.length_a   1.000
_cell.length_b   1.000
_cell.length_c   1.000
_cell.angle_alpha   90.00
_cell.angle_beta   90.00
_cell.angle_gamma   90.00
#
_symmetry.space_group_name_H-M   'P 1'
#
loop_
_entity.id
_entity.type
_entity.pdbx_description
1 polymer ?
#
loop_
_entity_poly.entity_id
_entity_poly.type
_entity_poly.pdbx_seq_one_letter_code
_entity_poly.pdbx_strand_id
1 'polypeptide(L)' 'MPRWSTVPAGSDRYTQRLDIRVTGKTVRVPFAAASVQTLQVDGVSA' A
#
# COMPACT_ATOMS: atom_id res chain seq x y z
N MET A 1 -1.92 -7.07 5.40
CA MET A 1 -0.83 -6.96 4.43
C MET A 1 -0.07 -5.66 4.66
N PRO A 2 1.27 -5.66 4.73
CA PRO A 2 2.06 -4.45 4.89
C PRO A 2 1.91 -3.49 3.72
N ARG A 3 1.73 -2.21 4.01
CA ARG A 3 1.84 -1.12 3.04
C ARG A 3 2.56 0.09 3.60
N TRP A 4 3.09 0.90 2.71
CA TRP A 4 3.69 2.19 3.00
C TRP A 4 3.13 3.22 2.02
N SER A 5 2.97 4.46 2.48
CA SER A 5 2.64 5.59 1.63
C SER A 5 3.62 6.72 1.85
N THR A 6 3.85 7.49 0.78
CA THR A 6 4.41 8.82 0.91
C THR A 6 3.71 9.77 -0.07
N VAL A 7 3.71 11.06 0.24
CA VAL A 7 3.38 12.14 -0.67
C VAL A 7 4.71 12.85 -0.91
N PRO A 8 5.38 12.66 -2.07
CA PRO A 8 6.75 13.14 -2.28
C PRO A 8 6.91 14.66 -2.15
N ALA A 9 5.85 15.43 -2.43
CA ALA A 9 5.81 16.89 -2.24
C ALA A 9 5.24 17.32 -0.86
N GLY A 10 4.98 16.36 0.04
CA GLY A 10 4.40 16.57 1.36
C GLY A 10 5.28 15.99 2.48
N SER A 11 4.68 15.72 3.65
CA SER A 11 5.40 15.34 4.87
C SER A 11 5.36 13.84 5.21
N ASP A 12 4.99 12.96 4.29
CA ASP A 12 4.71 11.55 4.63
C ASP A 12 5.98 10.68 4.62
N ARG A 13 6.21 9.96 5.72
CA ARG A 13 7.52 9.38 6.09
C ARG A 13 7.69 7.89 5.76
N TYR A 14 6.98 7.36 4.76
CA TYR A 14 6.89 5.91 4.56
C TYR A 14 6.51 5.19 5.86
N THR A 15 5.39 5.58 6.47
CA THR A 15 4.90 4.89 7.66
C THR A 15 4.30 3.53 7.26
N GLN A 16 4.77 2.47 7.92
CA GLN A 16 4.21 1.14 7.74
C GLN A 16 2.79 1.07 8.32
N ARG A 17 1.86 0.54 7.53
CA ARG A 17 0.47 0.29 7.92
C ARG A 17 0.07 -1.14 7.55
N LEU A 18 -0.86 -1.71 8.31
CA LEU A 18 -1.33 -3.09 8.19
C LEU A 18 -2.86 -3.16 8.05
N ASP A 19 -3.45 -2.18 7.39
CA ASP A 19 -4.89 -1.97 7.26
C ASP A 19 -5.48 -2.53 5.96
N ILE A 20 -4.66 -2.91 4.97
CA ILE A 20 -5.14 -3.55 3.74
C ILE A 20 -5.32 -5.05 3.94
N ARG A 21 -6.41 -5.57 3.37
CA ARG A 21 -6.77 -6.99 3.33
C ARG A 21 -6.91 -7.44 1.88
N VAL A 22 -6.43 -8.65 1.60
CA VAL A 22 -6.66 -9.34 0.33
C VAL A 22 -8.01 -10.05 0.41
N THR A 23 -8.79 -10.03 -0.66
CA THR A 23 -10.04 -10.78 -0.76
C THR A 23 -10.02 -11.58 -2.06
N GLY A 24 -9.88 -12.91 -1.96
CA GLY A 24 -9.60 -13.75 -3.12
C GLY A 24 -8.28 -13.34 -3.79
N LYS A 25 -8.35 -12.93 -5.07
CA LYS A 25 -7.22 -12.38 -5.83
C LYS A 25 -7.28 -10.85 -5.99
N THR A 26 -8.07 -10.17 -5.18
CA THR A 26 -8.31 -8.72 -5.29
C THR A 26 -7.77 -7.98 -4.08
N VAL A 27 -7.13 -6.85 -4.34
CA VAL A 27 -6.70 -5.86 -3.34
C VAL A 27 -7.33 -4.53 -3.68
N ARG A 28 -7.89 -3.85 -2.68
CA ARG A 28 -8.43 -2.49 -2.81
C ARG A 28 -7.65 -1.56 -1.90
N VAL A 29 -7.21 -0.43 -2.43
CA VAL A 29 -6.34 0.52 -1.74
C VAL A 29 -6.80 1.95 -2.01
N PRO A 30 -6.95 2.80 -0.99
CA PRO A 30 -7.20 4.22 -1.20
C PRO A 30 -5.92 4.87 -1.75
N PHE A 31 -6.01 5.62 -2.85
CA PHE A 31 -4.86 6.27 -3.49
C PHE A 31 -5.04 7.80 -3.47
N ALA A 32 -4.25 8.48 -2.64
CA ALA A 32 -4.27 9.93 -2.57
C ALA A 32 -3.56 10.55 -3.79
N ALA A 33 -4.00 11.74 -4.20
CA ALA A 33 -3.36 12.48 -5.29
C ALA A 33 -1.88 12.73 -4.97
N ALA A 34 -1.02 12.63 -6.00
CA ALA A 34 0.43 12.82 -5.89
C ALA A 34 1.10 11.95 -4.79
N SER A 35 0.55 10.76 -4.51
CA SER A 35 1.14 9.82 -3.57
C SER A 35 1.86 8.67 -4.29
N VAL A 36 2.84 8.08 -3.60
CA VAL A 36 3.44 6.78 -3.94
C VAL A 36 3.00 5.79 -2.87
N GLN A 37 2.59 4.59 -3.31
CA GLN A 37 2.27 3.48 -2.40
C GLN A 37 3.05 2.23 -2.75
N THR A 38 3.58 1.62 -1.71
CA THR A 38 4.28 0.33 -1.78
C THR A 38 3.45 -0.69 -1.01
N LEU A 39 3.14 -1.81 -1.65
CA LEU A 39 2.43 -2.94 -1.04
C LEU A 39 3.35 -4.15 -1.10
N GLN A 40 3.48 -4.87 0.01
CA GLN A 40 4.13 -6.19 0.02
C GLN A 40 3.07 -7.26 -0.14
N VAL A 41 3.08 -7.98 -1.26
CA VAL A 41 2.18 -9.11 -1.52
C VAL A 41 2.96 -10.40 -1.38
N ASP A 42 2.65 -11.18 -0.37
CA ASP A 42 3.29 -12.47 -0.11
C ASP A 42 2.50 -13.62 -0.77
N GLY A 43 3.16 -14.75 -1.02
CA GLY A 43 2.50 -15.98 -1.48
C GLY A 43 1.99 -15.94 -2.93
N VAL A 44 2.58 -15.10 -3.78
CA VAL A 44 2.27 -15.07 -5.22
C VAL A 44 2.80 -16.34 -5.87
N SER A 45 1.88 -17.20 -6.33
CA SER A 45 2.19 -18.40 -7.11
C SER A 45 1.84 -18.18 -8.59
N ALA A 46 2.61 -18.82 -9.48
CA ALA A 46 2.34 -18.87 -10.92
C ALA A 46 1.07 -19.68 -11.26
#